data_AF-A0A6M0AER9-F1
#
_entry.id   AF-A0A6M0AER9-F1
#
_cell.length_a   1.000
_cell.length_b   1.000
_cell.length_c   1.000
_cell.angle_alpha   90.00
_cell.angle_beta   90.00
_cell.angle_gamma   90.00
#
_symmetry.space_group_name_H-M   'P 1'
#
loop_
_entity.id
_entity.type
_entity.pdbx_description
1 polymer ?
#
loop_
_entity_poly.entity_id
_entity_poly.type
_entity_poly.pdbx_seq_one_letter_code
_entity_poly.pdbx_strand_id
1 'polypeptide(L)'
;LTGLSGQATATVTREAKYDNLIGFYVIADQQGTIIDPITGQSLTPGQEGYAEAAIDASVAEFKVEENLTTVNFDVTLPSGSILAPYLITDGELEDVQNGDAEVFFAFTAANSDGMSHILQLGNSSDNTFTFAFEDLSGNDSDKSDRDFNDLVIDLTIL
;
A
#
# COMPACT_ATOMS: atom_id res chain seq x y z
N LEU A 1 -1.64 10.77 -2.30
CA LEU A 1 -2.89 11.53 -2.09
C LEU A 1 -2.59 12.76 -1.24
N THR A 2 -3.05 13.98 -1.58
CA THR A 2 -2.79 15.19 -0.76
C THR A 2 -4.10 15.90 -0.41
N GLY A 3 -4.22 16.44 0.80
CA GLY A 3 -5.31 17.36 1.15
C GLY A 3 -6.66 16.69 1.44
N LEU A 4 -6.65 15.42 1.85
CA LEU A 4 -7.86 14.69 2.18
C LEU A 4 -8.47 15.21 3.48
N SER A 5 -9.79 15.33 3.54
CA SER A 5 -10.56 15.38 4.77
C SER A 5 -11.67 14.35 4.67
N GLY A 6 -11.87 13.55 5.71
CA GLY A 6 -13.14 12.87 5.91
C GLY A 6 -13.22 11.42 5.43
N GLN A 7 -14.47 10.96 5.49
CA GLN A 7 -14.86 9.59 5.18
C GLN A 7 -14.54 9.30 3.71
N ALA A 8 -14.11 8.08 3.45
CA ALA A 8 -13.91 7.56 2.12
C ALA A 8 -14.56 6.17 2.05
N THR A 9 -14.88 5.77 0.83
CA THR A 9 -15.22 4.38 0.53
C THR A 9 -14.09 3.79 -0.30
N ALA A 10 -13.60 2.62 0.10
CA ALA A 10 -12.64 1.84 -0.66
C ALA A 10 -13.34 0.62 -1.25
N THR A 11 -13.29 0.47 -2.57
CA THR A 11 -13.72 -0.74 -3.26
C THR A 11 -12.47 -1.52 -3.64
N VAL A 12 -12.29 -2.70 -3.05
CA VAL A 12 -11.11 -3.54 -3.29
C VAL A 12 -11.55 -4.80 -4.02
N THR A 13 -10.91 -5.08 -5.16
CA THR A 13 -11.06 -6.34 -5.90
C THR A 13 -9.78 -7.14 -5.75
N ARG A 14 -9.90 -8.45 -5.56
CA ARG A 14 -8.77 -9.39 -5.44
C ARG A 14 -8.84 -10.47 -6.53
N GLU A 15 -7.73 -10.68 -7.22
CA GLU A 15 -7.46 -11.80 -8.13
C GLU A 15 -6.08 -12.40 -7.83
N ALA A 16 -5.88 -12.85 -6.59
CA ALA A 16 -4.58 -13.30 -6.10
C ALA A 16 -4.66 -14.70 -5.47
N LYS A 17 -3.51 -15.41 -5.45
CA LYS A 17 -3.36 -16.63 -4.64
C LYS A 17 -2.96 -16.33 -3.19
N TYR A 18 -2.18 -15.28 -2.97
CA TYR A 18 -1.71 -14.89 -1.62
C TYR A 18 -2.75 -14.09 -0.87
N ASP A 19 -2.82 -14.29 0.44
CA ASP A 19 -3.75 -13.59 1.32
C ASP A 19 -3.16 -12.24 1.73
N ASN A 20 -3.12 -11.33 0.76
CA ASN A 20 -2.45 -10.04 0.87
C ASN A 20 -3.21 -9.03 1.74
N LEU A 21 -2.46 -8.11 2.33
CA LEU A 21 -2.96 -6.89 2.97
C LEU A 21 -2.47 -5.67 2.19
N ILE A 22 -3.38 -4.81 1.72
CA ILE A 22 -3.01 -3.50 1.17
C ILE A 22 -3.39 -2.40 2.16
N GLY A 23 -2.70 -1.28 2.09
CA GLY A 23 -3.02 -0.17 2.97
C GLY A 23 -2.40 1.15 2.54
N PHE A 24 -2.58 2.16 3.39
CA PHE A 24 -1.99 3.48 3.22
C PHE A 24 -1.28 3.92 4.50
N TYR A 25 -0.16 4.60 4.30
CA TYR A 25 0.65 5.20 5.37
C TYR A 25 0.91 6.67 5.10
N VAL A 26 1.23 7.42 6.15
CA VAL A 26 1.50 8.86 6.07
C VAL A 26 2.93 9.12 5.63
N ILE A 27 3.09 10.00 4.63
CA ILE A 27 4.37 10.56 4.20
C ILE A 27 4.41 12.08 4.40
N ALA A 28 5.60 12.61 4.65
CA ALA A 28 5.85 14.03 4.88
C ALA A 28 5.91 14.85 3.58
N ASP A 29 6.30 14.22 2.47
CA ASP A 29 6.45 14.86 1.17
C ASP A 29 6.22 13.89 -0.01
N GLN A 30 6.25 14.41 -1.23
CA GLN A 30 6.05 13.63 -2.46
C GLN A 30 7.25 12.72 -2.82
N GLN A 31 8.36 12.80 -2.09
CA GLN A 31 9.53 11.94 -2.28
C GLN A 31 9.40 10.65 -1.45
N GLY A 32 8.33 10.51 -0.66
CA GLY A 32 8.08 9.34 0.16
C GLY A 32 8.75 9.42 1.52
N THR A 33 9.23 10.58 1.95
CA THR A 33 9.84 10.73 3.28
C THR A 33 8.83 10.39 4.37
N ILE A 34 9.24 9.60 5.36
CA ILE A 34 8.47 9.30 6.57
C ILE A 34 9.14 10.00 7.74
N ILE A 35 8.33 10.55 8.65
CA ILE A 35 8.79 10.87 10.01
C ILE A 35 8.32 9.70 10.88
N ASP A 36 9.27 8.87 11.30
CA ASP A 36 9.00 7.68 12.11
C ASP A 36 8.20 8.09 13.38
N PRO A 37 6.99 7.55 13.57
CA PRO A 37 6.12 7.96 14.67
C PRO A 37 6.62 7.51 16.05
N ILE A 38 7.52 6.52 16.11
CA ILE A 38 8.13 6.00 17.33
C ILE A 38 9.40 6.78 17.68
N THR A 39 10.32 6.93 16.72
CA THR A 39 11.65 7.51 16.98
C THR A 39 11.74 9.01 16.65
N GLY A 40 10.86 9.53 15.79
CA GLY A 40 10.93 10.88 15.24
C GLY A 40 11.99 11.04 14.14
N GLN A 41 12.64 9.96 13.70
CA GLN A 41 13.64 10.00 12.63
C GLN A 41 12.98 10.29 11.27
N SER A 42 13.65 11.10 10.45
CA SER A 42 13.27 11.29 9.04
C SER A 42 13.93 10.22 8.17
N LEU A 43 13.12 9.44 7.46
CA LEU A 43 13.55 8.33 6.63
C LEU A 43 13.06 8.49 5.20
N THR A 44 13.95 8.33 4.22
CA THR A 44 13.62 8.30 2.79
C THR A 44 13.57 6.86 2.27
N PRO A 45 12.81 6.57 1.20
CA PRO A 45 12.74 5.24 0.61
C PRO A 45 14.13 4.60 0.39
N GLY A 46 14.29 3.36 0.84
CA GLY A 46 15.54 2.58 0.71
C GLY A 46 16.54 2.75 1.86
N GLN A 47 16.25 3.59 2.85
CA GLN A 47 17.02 3.61 4.10
C GLN A 47 16.64 2.43 5.00
N GLU A 48 17.62 1.95 5.77
CA GLU A 48 17.38 0.97 6.84
C GLU A 48 16.33 1.52 7.82
N GLY A 49 15.34 0.69 8.19
CA GLY A 49 14.22 1.09 9.05
C GLY A 49 13.04 1.72 8.32
N TYR A 50 13.12 1.96 7.00
CA TYR A 50 12.04 2.62 6.26
C TYR A 50 10.75 1.78 6.24
N ALA A 51 10.87 0.46 6.05
CA ALA A 51 9.71 -0.42 5.97
C ALA A 51 8.96 -0.46 7.30
N GLU A 52 9.70 -0.62 8.41
CA GLU A 52 9.17 -0.63 9.77
C GLU A 52 8.48 0.69 10.10
N ALA A 53 9.13 1.82 9.80
CA ALA A 53 8.53 3.14 10.01
C ALA A 53 7.28 3.38 9.14
N ALA A 54 7.21 2.79 7.94
CA ALA A 54 6.03 2.87 7.08
C ALA A 54 4.86 2.07 7.65
N ILE A 55 5.14 0.87 8.15
CA ILE A 55 4.13 0.02 8.82
C ILE A 55 3.63 0.69 10.09
N ASP A 56 4.51 1.26 10.91
CA ASP A 56 4.13 2.01 12.11
C ASP A 56 3.34 3.30 11.79
N ALA A 57 3.49 3.83 10.58
CA ALA A 57 2.76 4.97 10.06
C ALA A 57 1.49 4.58 9.26
N SER A 58 1.09 3.30 9.25
CA SER A 58 -0.15 2.82 8.63
C SER A 58 -1.37 3.50 9.26
N VAL A 59 -2.33 3.88 8.42
CA VAL A 59 -3.57 4.57 8.84
C VAL A 59 -4.84 3.96 8.24
N ALA A 60 -4.70 3.03 7.30
CA ALA A 60 -5.81 2.33 6.68
C ALA A 60 -5.31 1.01 6.08
N GLU A 61 -6.08 -0.05 6.28
CA GLU A 61 -5.75 -1.43 5.92
C GLU A 61 -6.98 -2.09 5.28
N PHE A 62 -6.76 -2.89 4.24
CA PHE A 62 -7.81 -3.59 3.52
C PHE A 62 -7.36 -5.01 3.18
N LYS A 63 -8.15 -5.98 3.63
CA LYS A 63 -7.94 -7.40 3.37
C LYS A 63 -9.20 -8.00 2.76
N VAL A 64 -9.03 -8.73 1.67
CA VAL A 64 -10.11 -9.44 0.99
C VAL A 64 -9.78 -10.93 1.04
N GLU A 65 -10.52 -11.67 1.88
CA GLU A 65 -10.25 -13.08 2.16
C GLU A 65 -10.41 -13.98 0.92
N GLU A 66 -11.52 -13.82 0.20
CA GLU A 66 -11.86 -14.70 -0.91
C GLU A 66 -11.24 -14.23 -2.23
N ASN A 67 -10.74 -15.17 -3.04
CA ASN A 67 -10.23 -14.86 -4.38
C ASN A 67 -11.40 -14.51 -5.33
N LEU A 68 -11.13 -13.75 -6.39
CA LEU A 68 -12.11 -13.30 -7.40
C LEU A 68 -13.31 -12.56 -6.78
N THR A 69 -13.04 -11.76 -5.75
CA THR A 69 -14.06 -11.10 -4.95
C THR A 69 -13.81 -9.59 -4.87
N THR A 70 -14.89 -8.84 -4.78
CA THR A 70 -14.88 -7.39 -4.53
C THR A 70 -15.57 -7.08 -3.20
N VAL A 71 -14.94 -6.27 -2.36
CA VAL A 71 -15.44 -5.83 -1.06
C VAL A 71 -15.42 -4.30 -0.98
N ASN A 72 -16.41 -3.73 -0.30
CA ASN A 72 -16.48 -2.30 -0.02
C ASN A 72 -16.17 -2.06 1.46
N PHE A 73 -15.34 -1.06 1.74
CA PHE A 73 -14.96 -0.64 3.08
C PHE A 73 -15.29 0.84 3.26
N ASP A 74 -15.88 1.18 4.41
CA ASP A 74 -15.94 2.56 4.87
C ASP A 74 -14.70 2.85 5.70
N VAL A 75 -13.93 3.88 5.32
CA VAL A 75 -12.66 4.23 5.97
C VAL A 75 -12.63 5.72 6.33
N THR A 76 -12.01 6.04 7.45
CA THR A 76 -11.72 7.44 7.82
C THR A 76 -10.24 7.69 7.62
N LEU A 77 -9.90 8.66 6.78
CA LEU A 77 -8.50 9.00 6.49
C LEU A 77 -8.06 10.23 7.29
N PRO A 78 -6.78 10.28 7.73
CA PRO A 78 -6.27 11.42 8.48
C PRO A 78 -6.28 12.68 7.62
N SER A 79 -6.89 13.74 8.17
CA SER A 79 -7.05 14.98 7.43
C SER A 79 -5.71 15.69 7.22
N GLY A 80 -5.52 16.32 6.05
CA GLY A 80 -4.34 17.13 5.75
C GLY A 80 -3.03 16.34 5.59
N SER A 81 -3.09 15.01 5.57
CA SER A 81 -1.92 14.14 5.39
C SER A 81 -1.65 13.87 3.91
N ILE A 82 -0.41 13.50 3.60
CA ILE A 82 -0.07 12.88 2.32
C ILE A 82 -0.02 11.37 2.55
N LEU A 83 -0.74 10.61 1.73
CA LEU A 83 -0.79 9.16 1.84
C LEU A 83 -0.14 8.48 0.64
N ALA A 84 0.60 7.40 0.91
CA ALA A 84 1.12 6.46 -0.09
C ALA A 84 0.61 5.04 0.19
N PRO A 85 0.39 4.23 -0.85
CA PRO A 85 -0.03 2.84 -0.68
C PRO A 85 1.14 1.89 -0.40
N TYR A 86 0.84 0.77 0.25
CA TYR A 86 1.71 -0.41 0.38
C TYR A 86 0.92 -1.70 0.10
N LEU A 87 1.65 -2.79 -0.12
CA LEU A 87 1.17 -4.17 -0.22
C LEU A 87 2.04 -5.06 0.67
N ILE A 88 1.42 -5.85 1.53
CA ILE A 88 2.06 -6.93 2.29
C ILE A 88 1.59 -8.24 1.68
N THR A 89 2.54 -9.09 1.32
CA THR A 89 2.27 -10.36 0.64
C THR A 89 2.02 -11.46 1.66
N ASP A 90 0.92 -12.19 1.49
CA ASP A 90 0.53 -13.34 2.32
C ASP A 90 0.67 -13.11 3.85
N GLY A 91 0.30 -11.92 4.34
CA GLY A 91 0.59 -11.53 5.72
C GLY A 91 -0.12 -10.26 6.18
N GLU A 92 0.21 -9.85 7.40
CA GLU A 92 -0.32 -8.68 8.10
C GLU A 92 0.83 -7.77 8.59
N LEU A 93 0.47 -6.65 9.23
CA LEU A 93 1.47 -5.66 9.70
C LEU A 93 2.50 -6.26 10.67
N GLU A 94 2.04 -7.13 11.58
CA GLU A 94 2.91 -7.77 12.58
C GLU A 94 3.93 -8.71 11.92
N ASP A 95 3.57 -9.35 10.80
CA ASP A 95 4.48 -10.23 10.08
C ASP A 95 5.63 -9.45 9.44
N VAL A 96 5.38 -8.22 8.95
CA VAL A 96 6.45 -7.34 8.47
C VAL A 96 7.39 -6.94 9.62
N GLN A 97 6.84 -6.58 10.79
CA GLN A 97 7.64 -6.20 11.95
C GLN A 97 8.51 -7.36 12.48
N ASN A 98 8.04 -8.59 12.33
CA ASN A 98 8.79 -9.80 12.70
C ASN A 98 9.77 -10.27 11.61
N GLY A 99 9.70 -9.69 10.40
CA GLY A 99 10.49 -10.11 9.24
C GLY A 99 9.99 -11.40 8.57
N ASP A 100 8.72 -11.74 8.81
CA ASP A 100 8.05 -12.96 8.31
C ASP A 100 7.25 -12.71 7.02
N ALA A 101 6.99 -11.46 6.64
CA ALA A 101 6.31 -11.09 5.40
C ALA A 101 7.09 -10.04 4.58
N GLU A 102 6.94 -10.09 3.25
CA GLU A 102 7.47 -9.08 2.35
C GLU A 102 6.47 -7.93 2.18
N VAL A 103 7.00 -6.70 2.08
CA VAL A 103 6.23 -5.49 1.84
C VAL A 103 6.75 -4.75 0.62
N PHE A 104 5.83 -4.31 -0.22
CA PHE A 104 6.09 -3.46 -1.37
C PHE A 104 5.42 -2.09 -1.22
N PHE A 105 6.10 -1.08 -1.74
CA PHE A 105 5.71 0.32 -1.69
C PHE A 105 5.61 0.92 -3.09
N ALA A 106 4.92 2.06 -3.18
CA ALA A 106 4.87 2.88 -4.40
C ALA A 106 6.24 3.46 -4.80
N PHE A 107 7.20 3.49 -3.87
CA PHE A 107 8.56 3.97 -4.11
C PHE A 107 9.49 2.77 -4.34
N THR A 108 9.92 2.55 -5.58
CA THR A 108 10.73 1.37 -5.93
C THR A 108 12.06 1.29 -5.17
N ALA A 109 12.61 2.42 -4.71
CA ALA A 109 13.80 2.44 -3.87
C ALA A 109 13.60 1.78 -2.50
N ALA A 110 12.35 1.65 -2.02
CA ALA A 110 12.02 0.93 -0.79
C ALA A 110 11.72 -0.57 -1.04
N ASN A 111 11.64 -1.03 -2.29
CA ASN A 111 11.35 -2.42 -2.61
C ASN A 111 12.65 -3.21 -2.74
N SER A 112 12.71 -4.38 -2.11
CA SER A 112 13.89 -5.26 -2.01
C SER A 112 14.48 -5.62 -3.38
N ASP A 113 13.61 -5.75 -4.39
CA ASP A 113 13.94 -6.12 -5.76
C ASP A 113 14.06 -4.92 -6.72
N GLY A 114 13.87 -3.70 -6.21
CA GLY A 114 13.98 -2.45 -6.96
C GLY A 114 12.89 -2.25 -8.02
N MET A 115 11.81 -3.04 -7.99
CA MET A 115 10.73 -2.98 -8.98
C MET A 115 9.49 -2.27 -8.48
N SER A 116 8.62 -1.91 -9.42
CA SER A 116 7.30 -1.35 -9.13
C SER A 116 6.30 -2.47 -8.97
N HIS A 117 5.65 -2.52 -7.80
CA HIS A 117 4.56 -3.44 -7.46
C HIS A 117 3.22 -2.71 -7.29
N ILE A 118 3.23 -1.38 -7.34
CA ILE A 118 2.03 -0.57 -7.19
C ILE A 118 1.98 0.46 -8.31
N LEU A 119 0.89 0.48 -9.05
CA LEU A 119 0.63 1.47 -10.10
C LEU A 119 -0.54 2.35 -9.69
N GLN A 120 -0.37 3.67 -9.80
CA GLN A 120 -1.50 4.58 -9.78
C GLN A 120 -2.07 4.66 -11.21
N LEU A 121 -3.25 4.07 -11.43
CA LEU A 121 -3.86 3.98 -12.77
C LEU A 121 -4.58 5.27 -13.20
N GLY A 122 -4.68 6.24 -12.29
CA GLY A 122 -5.31 7.54 -12.50
C GLY A 122 -6.57 7.72 -11.66
N ASN A 123 -7.35 8.73 -12.01
CA ASN A 123 -8.61 9.03 -11.33
C ASN A 123 -9.76 8.59 -12.23
N SER A 124 -10.53 7.58 -11.81
CA SER A 124 -11.68 7.07 -12.57
C SER A 124 -12.85 8.06 -12.60
N SER A 125 -12.89 9.01 -11.67
CA SER A 125 -13.76 10.19 -11.61
C SER A 125 -13.17 11.29 -10.72
N ASP A 126 -13.84 12.46 -10.61
CA ASP A 126 -13.51 13.45 -9.60
C ASP A 126 -13.52 12.78 -8.20
N ASN A 127 -12.43 12.93 -7.44
CA ASN A 127 -12.20 12.39 -6.10
C ASN A 127 -12.05 10.86 -5.94
N THR A 128 -11.96 10.09 -7.03
CA THR A 128 -11.60 8.66 -6.95
C THR A 128 -10.17 8.45 -7.40
N PHE A 129 -9.42 7.65 -6.65
CA PHE A 129 -8.02 7.31 -6.93
C PHE A 129 -7.88 5.80 -7.04
N THR A 130 -7.37 5.32 -8.17
CA THR A 130 -7.23 3.89 -8.44
C THR A 130 -5.76 3.46 -8.29
N PHE A 131 -5.53 2.43 -7.47
CA PHE A 131 -4.23 1.77 -7.36
C PHE A 131 -4.35 0.28 -7.68
N ALA A 132 -3.36 -0.26 -8.38
CA ALA A 132 -3.28 -1.64 -8.82
C ALA A 132 -1.98 -2.25 -8.29
N PHE A 133 -2.03 -3.49 -7.83
CA PHE A 133 -1.01 -4.13 -7.01
C PHE A 133 -0.57 -5.47 -7.60
N GLU A 134 0.71 -5.78 -7.48
CA GLU A 134 1.35 -7.03 -7.91
C GLU A 134 2.08 -7.67 -6.72
N ASP A 135 1.71 -8.89 -6.33
CA ASP A 135 2.15 -9.56 -5.10
C ASP A 135 3.37 -10.47 -5.24
N LEU A 136 3.78 -10.77 -6.47
CA LEU A 136 4.98 -11.57 -6.74
C LEU A 136 6.21 -10.68 -6.89
N SER A 137 7.23 -10.88 -6.03
CA SER A 137 8.56 -10.32 -6.26
C SER A 137 9.07 -10.76 -7.64
N GLY A 138 9.74 -9.86 -8.38
CA GLY A 138 10.36 -10.30 -9.64
C GLY A 138 11.61 -11.16 -9.45
N ASN A 139 12.02 -11.45 -8.21
CA ASN A 139 13.00 -12.48 -7.88
C ASN A 139 12.38 -13.88 -7.71
N ASP A 140 11.06 -14.02 -7.74
CA ASP A 140 10.39 -15.32 -7.67
C ASP A 140 10.62 -16.13 -8.95
N SER A 141 10.75 -17.44 -8.77
CA SER A 141 10.84 -18.43 -9.84
C SER A 141 9.54 -18.58 -10.63
N ASP A 142 8.40 -18.32 -9.99
CA ASP A 142 7.14 -18.05 -10.65
C ASP A 142 7.22 -16.61 -11.15
N LYS A 143 7.55 -16.43 -12.43
CA LYS A 143 7.70 -15.10 -13.02
C LYS A 143 6.41 -14.32 -12.82
N SER A 144 6.45 -13.28 -11.99
CA SER A 144 5.42 -12.23 -11.94
C SER A 144 4.95 -11.93 -13.36
N ASP A 145 3.65 -12.13 -13.60
CA ASP A 145 3.04 -11.87 -14.91
C ASP A 145 2.78 -10.37 -15.10
N ARG A 146 2.92 -9.58 -14.03
CA ARG A 146 2.98 -8.11 -14.02
C ARG A 146 1.70 -7.50 -14.59
N ASP A 147 0.58 -8.14 -14.35
CA ASP A 147 -0.71 -7.62 -14.77
C ASP A 147 -1.33 -6.68 -13.73
N PHE A 148 -0.79 -6.65 -12.51
CA PHE A 148 -1.22 -5.81 -11.38
C PHE A 148 -2.70 -5.99 -11.00
N ASN A 149 -3.27 -7.18 -11.22
CA ASN A 149 -4.65 -7.46 -10.84
C ASN A 149 -4.80 -8.20 -9.50
N ASP A 150 -3.69 -8.58 -8.85
CA ASP A 150 -3.69 -9.30 -7.57
C ASP A 150 -4.59 -8.57 -6.56
N LEU A 151 -4.41 -7.26 -6.45
CA LEU A 151 -5.41 -6.36 -5.88
C LEU A 151 -5.58 -5.09 -6.73
N VAL A 152 -6.79 -4.58 -6.76
CA VAL A 152 -7.11 -3.24 -7.29
C VAL A 152 -8.02 -2.53 -6.29
N ILE A 153 -7.63 -1.32 -5.89
CA ILE A 153 -8.43 -0.45 -5.01
C ILE A 153 -8.87 0.81 -5.75
N ASP A 154 -10.17 1.09 -5.68
CA ASP A 154 -10.74 2.40 -5.95
C ASP A 154 -11.05 3.09 -4.62
N LEU A 155 -10.29 4.13 -4.31
CA LEU A 155 -10.49 4.95 -3.12
C LEU A 155 -11.26 6.22 -3.49
N THR A 156 -12.51 6.31 -3.06
CA THR A 156 -13.39 7.46 -3.32
C THR A 156 -13.56 8.30 -2.06
N ILE A 157 -13.14 9.56 -2.13
CA ILE A 157 -13.24 10.53 -1.02
C ILE A 157 -14.63 11.18 -1.04
N LEU A 158 -15.31 11.23 0.12
CA LEU A 158 -16.69 11.71 0.26
C LEU A 158 -16.79 13.19 0.66
#